data_AF-A0A2D6FET6-F1
#
_entry.id   AF-A0A2D6FET6-F1
#
_cell.length_a   1.000
_cell.length_b   1.000
_cell.length_c   1.000
_cell.angle_alpha   90.00
_cell.angle_beta   90.00
_cell.angle_gamma   90.00
#
_symmetry.space_group_name_H-M   'P 1'
#
loop_
_entity.id
_entity.type
_entity.pdbx_description
1 polymer ?
#
loop_
_entity_poly.entity_id
_entity_poly.type
_entity_poly.pdbx_seq_one_letter_code
_entity_poly.pdbx_strand_id
1 'polypeptide(L)'
;MRLVRPLLLTLTASAGLAALVIWSTSGGRSNTASQDTEALISALFEADDNHRGSDQAPSSAGKRQREQRSTDPSAAAVPPVPAPTETLNPQVRIALLSQRPLRQVSTRNGAGCRHQGGIRVLPEVVNGMLAKTSPGLVSCGGNGGSVLVNGRAYEGTIHLLNRGQGWLAINQINLESYVASVVGAEMPSHWDHEALKAQAVAARSYGLVHMLRPATSDWNLGDTTRWQAYAGRTSSTDSTIQATEATRGLVLSFKGGLVESLYAATQDISDEAHGHLGASMSQHGAQNLALQGLRFNEILGRYYAGASLARIKTDG
;
A
#
# COMPACT_ATOMS: atom_id res chain seq x y z
N MET A 1 44.18 -49.12 -12.90
CA MET A 1 43.35 -49.58 -14.04
C MET A 1 41.90 -49.42 -13.59
N ARG A 2 41.01 -48.61 -14.17
CA ARG A 2 40.82 -48.10 -15.53
C ARG A 2 40.48 -46.60 -15.51
N LEU A 3 40.91 -45.92 -16.56
CA LEU A 3 40.64 -44.53 -16.94
C LEU A 3 39.38 -44.43 -17.83
N VAL A 4 38.96 -43.17 -18.10
CA VAL A 4 38.17 -42.67 -19.27
C VAL A 4 36.64 -42.73 -19.09
N ARG A 5 35.77 -41.72 -19.31
CA ARG A 5 35.77 -40.29 -19.78
C ARG A 5 34.42 -39.66 -19.37
N PRO A 6 34.26 -38.32 -19.35
CA PRO A 6 32.94 -37.66 -19.32
C PRO A 6 32.34 -37.57 -20.74
N LEU A 7 31.03 -37.77 -20.85
CA LEU A 7 30.26 -37.62 -22.09
C LEU A 7 29.63 -36.22 -22.09
N LEU A 8 29.98 -35.38 -23.07
CA LEU A 8 29.22 -34.20 -23.46
C LEU A 8 28.20 -34.64 -24.52
N LEU A 9 26.90 -34.37 -24.32
CA LEU A 9 25.93 -34.28 -25.41
C LEU A 9 24.88 -33.20 -25.10
N THR A 10 25.04 -32.08 -25.80
CA THR A 10 24.04 -31.26 -26.52
C THR A 10 22.59 -31.15 -26.01
N LEU A 11 22.14 -29.89 -25.91
CA LEU A 11 20.74 -29.45 -25.82
C LEU A 11 19.87 -30.06 -26.94
N THR A 12 18.68 -30.53 -26.56
CA THR A 12 17.47 -30.44 -27.38
C THR A 12 16.32 -29.96 -26.49
N ALA A 13 15.73 -28.83 -26.88
CA ALA A 13 14.50 -28.32 -26.29
C ALA A 13 13.31 -29.19 -26.70
N SER A 14 12.47 -29.55 -25.75
CA SER A 14 11.10 -30.00 -26.00
C SER A 14 10.25 -29.74 -24.76
N ALA A 15 9.13 -29.05 -24.99
CA ALA A 15 8.12 -28.70 -24.02
C ALA A 15 7.61 -29.93 -23.25
N GLY A 16 7.33 -29.75 -21.97
CA GLY A 16 6.68 -30.74 -21.13
C GLY A 16 6.21 -30.11 -19.83
N LEU A 17 4.89 -30.14 -19.61
CA LEU A 17 4.23 -29.68 -18.40
C LEU A 17 4.90 -30.28 -17.15
N ALA A 18 5.40 -29.43 -16.26
CA ALA A 18 5.74 -29.85 -14.90
C ALA A 18 4.50 -29.66 -14.01
N ALA A 19 3.79 -30.76 -13.78
CA ALA A 19 2.82 -30.88 -12.70
C ALA A 19 3.53 -30.69 -11.36
N LEU A 20 3.10 -29.70 -10.57
CA LEU A 20 3.59 -29.51 -9.20
C LEU A 20 2.98 -30.60 -8.32
N VAL A 21 3.80 -31.56 -7.89
CA VAL A 21 3.46 -32.51 -6.84
C VAL A 21 3.63 -31.80 -5.50
N ILE A 22 2.52 -31.49 -4.82
CA ILE A 22 2.52 -30.93 -3.47
C ILE A 22 2.71 -32.08 -2.47
N TRP A 23 3.84 -32.09 -1.76
CA TRP A 23 3.98 -32.91 -0.55
C TRP A 23 3.34 -32.18 0.62
N SER A 24 2.26 -32.78 1.13
CA SER A 24 1.65 -32.40 2.41
C SER A 24 2.52 -32.93 3.55
N THR A 25 3.21 -32.02 4.24
CA THR A 25 3.68 -32.28 5.61
C THR A 25 2.86 -31.41 6.55
N SER A 26 2.09 -32.07 7.41
CA SER A 26 1.29 -31.42 8.44
C SER A 26 2.22 -30.74 9.46
N GLY A 27 1.94 -29.47 9.72
CA GLY A 27 2.70 -28.64 10.64
C GLY A 27 1.94 -27.35 10.88
N GLY A 28 1.03 -27.37 11.87
CA GLY A 28 0.19 -26.22 12.17
C GLY A 28 0.98 -25.01 12.66
N ARG A 29 0.83 -23.87 11.98
CA ARG A 29 0.64 -22.52 12.57
C ARG A 29 0.44 -21.44 11.49
N SER A 30 -0.42 -20.47 11.85
CA SER A 30 -0.78 -19.19 11.20
C SER A 30 -1.46 -19.24 9.83
N ASN A 31 -2.77 -19.49 9.83
CA ASN A 31 -3.63 -19.36 8.65
C ASN A 31 -4.15 -17.93 8.41
N THR A 32 -3.97 -17.01 9.37
CA THR A 32 -4.64 -15.69 9.34
C THR A 32 -4.03 -14.72 8.33
N ALA A 33 -2.70 -14.60 8.26
CA ALA A 33 -2.04 -13.67 7.34
C ALA A 33 -2.23 -14.05 5.86
N SER A 34 -2.31 -15.35 5.56
CA SER A 34 -2.61 -15.84 4.20
C SER A 34 -4.06 -15.57 3.83
N GLN A 35 -5.00 -15.75 4.77
CA GLN A 35 -6.43 -15.50 4.55
C GLN A 35 -6.73 -14.01 4.32
N ASP A 36 -6.11 -13.10 5.09
CA ASP A 36 -6.29 -11.66 4.91
C ASP A 36 -5.73 -11.17 3.55
N THR A 37 -4.64 -11.77 3.08
CA THR A 37 -4.03 -11.43 1.79
C THR A 37 -4.83 -11.99 0.61
N GLU A 38 -5.29 -13.24 0.71
CA GLU A 38 -6.16 -13.86 -0.30
C GLU A 38 -7.52 -13.17 -0.40
N ALA A 39 -8.12 -12.77 0.73
CA ALA A 39 -9.35 -11.98 0.75
C ALA A 39 -9.15 -10.60 0.11
N LEU A 40 -8.00 -9.96 0.33
CA LEU A 40 -7.65 -8.69 -0.30
C LEU A 40 -7.40 -8.84 -1.81
N ILE A 41 -6.76 -9.93 -2.24
CA ILE A 41 -6.52 -10.25 -3.66
C ILE A 41 -7.86 -10.53 -4.37
N SER A 42 -8.69 -11.40 -3.80
CA SER A 42 -10.03 -11.72 -4.32
C SER A 42 -10.86 -10.45 -4.51
N ALA A 43 -10.90 -9.61 -3.47
CA ALA A 43 -11.67 -8.37 -3.49
C ALA A 43 -11.16 -7.29 -4.46
N LEU A 44 -9.93 -7.41 -4.96
CA LEU A 44 -9.34 -6.46 -5.89
C LEU A 44 -9.43 -6.90 -7.36
N PHE A 45 -9.69 -8.18 -7.67
CA PHE A 45 -9.56 -8.71 -9.04
C PHE A 45 -10.85 -9.27 -9.69
N GLU A 46 -12.04 -9.18 -9.09
CA GLU A 46 -13.32 -9.62 -9.71
C GLU A 46 -13.90 -8.69 -10.79
N ALA A 47 -13.06 -8.08 -11.63
CA ALA A 47 -13.53 -7.22 -12.72
C ALA A 47 -12.94 -7.65 -14.07
N ASP A 48 -13.24 -8.86 -14.56
CA ASP A 48 -13.07 -9.16 -16.00
C ASP A 48 -13.86 -10.34 -16.61
N ASP A 49 -15.06 -10.71 -16.13
CA ASP A 49 -15.79 -11.86 -16.73
C ASP A 49 -17.15 -11.54 -17.38
N ASN A 50 -17.47 -10.27 -17.63
CA ASN A 50 -18.76 -9.89 -18.23
C ASN A 50 -18.70 -9.15 -19.58
N HIS A 51 -17.72 -9.48 -20.42
CA HIS A 51 -17.75 -9.13 -21.86
C HIS A 51 -17.20 -10.26 -22.76
N ARG A 52 -17.93 -11.39 -22.81
CA ARG A 52 -17.92 -12.28 -23.98
C ARG A 52 -19.31 -12.31 -24.61
N GLY A 53 -19.67 -11.19 -25.22
CA GLY A 53 -20.76 -11.10 -26.18
C GLY A 53 -20.22 -11.42 -27.57
N SER A 54 -20.81 -12.45 -28.18
CA SER A 54 -20.68 -12.86 -29.57
C SER A 54 -20.67 -11.70 -30.57
N ASP A 55 -19.81 -11.77 -31.59
CA ASP A 55 -20.19 -11.28 -32.92
C ASP A 55 -19.46 -12.01 -34.05
N GLN A 56 -20.29 -12.60 -34.91
CA GLN A 56 -19.91 -13.18 -36.20
C GLN A 56 -19.59 -12.07 -37.20
N ALA A 57 -18.60 -12.32 -38.05
CA ALA A 57 -18.31 -11.47 -39.20
C ALA A 57 -19.49 -11.44 -40.19
N PRO A 58 -19.68 -10.31 -40.89
CA PRO A 58 -19.67 -10.42 -42.34
C PRO A 58 -18.85 -9.34 -43.04
N SER A 59 -18.34 -9.75 -44.21
CA SER A 59 -17.68 -8.93 -45.22
C SER A 59 -18.63 -7.92 -45.87
N SER A 60 -18.14 -6.69 -46.13
CA SER A 60 -18.23 -6.05 -47.46
C SER A 60 -17.57 -4.67 -47.45
N ALA A 61 -16.97 -4.36 -48.59
CA ALA A 61 -16.19 -3.16 -48.86
C ALA A 61 -17.07 -1.90 -49.01
N GLY A 62 -16.59 -0.77 -48.48
CA GLY A 62 -17.18 0.54 -48.70
C GLY A 62 -16.24 1.67 -48.28
N LYS A 63 -15.59 2.31 -49.27
CA LYS A 63 -14.78 3.52 -49.11
C LYS A 63 -15.55 4.60 -48.34
N ARG A 64 -14.95 5.22 -47.32
CA ARG A 64 -15.27 6.60 -46.87
C ARG A 64 -14.11 7.23 -46.10
N GLN A 65 -13.72 8.38 -46.63
CA GLN A 65 -12.95 9.52 -46.12
C GLN A 65 -12.23 9.41 -44.77
N ARG A 66 -10.92 9.62 -44.83
CA ARG A 66 -9.99 9.78 -43.71
C ARG A 66 -10.18 11.17 -43.10
N GLU A 67 -11.06 11.31 -42.11
CA GLU A 67 -11.04 12.44 -41.18
C GLU A 67 -9.81 12.29 -40.29
N GLN A 68 -8.86 13.22 -40.43
CA GLN A 68 -7.77 13.40 -39.48
C GLN A 68 -8.36 13.86 -38.15
N ARG A 69 -8.60 12.91 -37.24
CA ARG A 69 -8.84 13.19 -35.84
C ARG A 69 -7.53 13.74 -35.26
N SER A 70 -7.49 15.05 -35.06
CA SER A 70 -6.45 15.72 -34.28
C SER A 70 -6.42 15.09 -32.89
N THR A 71 -5.41 14.27 -32.62
CA THR A 71 -5.12 13.79 -31.28
C THR A 71 -4.32 14.88 -30.59
N ASP A 72 -5.05 15.84 -30.04
CA ASP A 72 -4.49 16.73 -29.03
C ASP A 72 -4.07 15.86 -27.82
N PRO A 73 -2.78 15.79 -27.46
CA PRO A 73 -2.31 15.01 -26.31
C PRO A 73 -2.83 15.54 -24.97
N SER A 74 -3.44 16.74 -24.95
CA SER A 74 -3.82 17.47 -23.75
C SER A 74 -5.13 17.00 -23.08
N ALA A 75 -5.88 16.08 -23.68
CA ALA A 75 -7.13 15.59 -23.11
C ALA A 75 -6.98 14.17 -22.55
N ALA A 76 -6.09 13.99 -21.56
CA ALA A 76 -6.19 12.81 -20.70
C ALA A 76 -7.61 12.84 -20.09
N ALA A 77 -8.44 11.85 -20.45
CA ALA A 77 -9.82 11.79 -20.00
C ALA A 77 -9.85 11.83 -18.47
N VAL A 78 -10.57 12.79 -17.90
CA VAL A 78 -10.71 12.93 -16.45
C VAL A 78 -11.26 11.62 -15.87
N PRO A 79 -10.54 10.95 -14.96
CA PRO A 79 -11.00 9.72 -14.35
C PRO A 79 -12.37 9.94 -13.69
N PRO A 80 -13.40 9.16 -14.06
CA PRO A 80 -14.68 9.23 -13.36
C PRO A 80 -14.49 8.75 -11.91
N VAL A 81 -15.21 9.36 -10.97
CA VAL A 81 -15.18 8.94 -9.57
C VAL A 81 -16.28 7.90 -9.34
N PRO A 82 -15.95 6.65 -8.96
CA PRO A 82 -16.94 5.65 -8.62
C PRO A 82 -17.83 6.10 -7.46
N ALA A 83 -19.13 5.78 -7.55
CA ALA A 83 -20.09 6.09 -6.50
C ALA A 83 -19.63 5.56 -5.12
N PRO A 84 -19.98 6.23 -4.01
CA PRO A 84 -19.71 5.72 -2.68
C PRO A 84 -20.40 4.36 -2.48
N THR A 85 -19.63 3.35 -2.06
CA THR A 85 -20.12 2.03 -1.64
C THR A 85 -19.47 1.66 -0.31
N GLU A 86 -19.91 0.57 0.31
CA GLU A 86 -19.13 -0.04 1.38
C GLU A 86 -17.73 -0.40 0.85
N THR A 87 -16.71 -0.19 1.69
CA THR A 87 -15.31 -0.35 1.32
C THR A 87 -14.57 -1.09 2.43
N LEU A 88 -13.68 -2.00 2.03
CA LEU A 88 -12.80 -2.67 2.97
C LEU A 88 -11.84 -1.65 3.60
N ASN A 89 -11.61 -1.78 4.90
CA ASN A 89 -10.59 -1.02 5.62
C ASN A 89 -9.60 -1.99 6.29
N PRO A 90 -8.75 -2.66 5.50
CA PRO A 90 -7.88 -3.72 6.01
C PRO A 90 -6.78 -3.14 6.90
N GLN A 91 -6.08 -3.99 7.65
CA GLN A 91 -5.01 -3.53 8.53
C GLN A 91 -3.64 -3.64 7.86
N VAL A 92 -2.95 -2.51 7.78
CA VAL A 92 -1.57 -2.42 7.28
C VAL A 92 -0.59 -2.54 8.46
N ARG A 93 0.55 -3.19 8.22
CA ARG A 93 1.65 -3.38 9.18
C ARG A 93 2.88 -2.58 8.74
N ILE A 94 3.18 -1.51 9.46
CA ILE A 94 4.27 -0.59 9.14
C ILE A 94 5.45 -0.82 10.08
N ALA A 95 6.62 -1.18 9.56
CA ALA A 95 7.85 -1.20 10.34
C ALA A 95 8.31 0.24 10.67
N LEU A 96 8.43 0.54 11.95
CA LEU A 96 8.89 1.85 12.46
C LEU A 96 10.42 1.93 12.43
N LEU A 97 10.98 1.86 11.23
CA LEU A 97 12.42 1.90 10.96
C LEU A 97 13.03 3.25 11.40
N SER A 98 12.29 4.35 11.23
CA SER A 98 12.68 5.69 11.66
C SER A 98 12.83 5.81 13.19
N GLN A 99 12.20 4.90 13.94
CA GLN A 99 12.23 4.89 15.40
C GLN A 99 13.36 4.01 15.96
N ARG A 100 14.24 3.45 15.13
CA ARG A 100 15.37 2.66 15.63
C ARG A 100 16.53 3.56 16.10
N PRO A 101 17.22 3.21 17.21
CA PRO A 101 16.89 2.13 18.13
C PRO A 101 15.67 2.49 19.01
N LEU A 102 14.91 1.48 19.43
CA LEU A 102 13.82 1.68 20.39
C LEU A 102 14.40 1.99 21.76
N ARG A 103 14.17 3.22 22.25
CA ARG A 103 14.64 3.71 23.55
C ARG A 103 13.57 3.58 24.61
N GLN A 104 12.33 3.86 24.24
CA GLN A 104 11.22 3.86 25.18
C GLN A 104 9.91 3.47 24.50
N VAL A 105 9.12 2.66 25.20
CA VAL A 105 7.72 2.39 24.86
C VAL A 105 6.84 2.66 26.08
N SER A 106 5.77 3.42 25.88
CA SER A 106 4.76 3.67 26.92
C SER A 106 3.35 3.64 26.32
N THR A 107 2.33 3.57 27.17
CA THR A 107 0.93 3.52 26.74
C THR A 107 0.12 4.64 27.39
N ARG A 108 -0.89 5.13 26.69
CA ARG A 108 -1.84 6.15 27.17
C ARG A 108 -3.28 5.69 26.95
N ASN A 109 -4.21 6.34 27.66
CA ASN A 109 -5.66 6.17 27.50
C ASN A 109 -6.11 4.69 27.56
N GLY A 110 -5.61 3.94 28.54
CA GLY A 110 -6.00 2.55 28.76
C GLY A 110 -5.34 1.51 27.85
N ALA A 111 -4.47 1.90 26.91
CA ALA A 111 -3.63 0.93 26.19
C ALA A 111 -2.72 0.15 27.15
N GLY A 112 -2.46 -1.11 26.82
CA GLY A 112 -1.60 -2.00 27.60
C GLY A 112 -0.79 -2.94 26.72
N CYS A 113 0.27 -3.51 27.28
CA CYS A 113 1.14 -4.45 26.59
C CYS A 113 0.86 -5.89 27.02
N ARG A 114 1.00 -6.84 26.09
CA ARG A 114 0.83 -8.28 26.31
C ARG A 114 1.93 -9.06 25.62
N HIS A 115 2.44 -10.10 26.27
CA HIS A 115 3.39 -11.05 25.67
C HIS A 115 2.65 -12.09 24.82
N GLN A 116 3.39 -12.90 24.04
CA GLN A 116 2.86 -14.11 23.43
C GLN A 116 2.15 -14.98 24.49
N GLY A 117 0.86 -15.22 24.32
CA GLY A 117 -0.02 -15.89 25.30
C GLY A 117 -1.03 -14.98 26.00
N GLY A 118 -1.02 -13.66 25.75
CA GLY A 118 -2.04 -12.73 26.26
C GLY A 118 -1.78 -12.20 27.67
N ILE A 119 -0.69 -12.64 28.31
CA ILE A 119 -0.25 -12.19 29.64
C ILE A 119 0.11 -10.71 29.59
N ARG A 120 -0.48 -9.91 30.47
CA ARG A 120 -0.21 -8.47 30.57
C ARG A 120 1.25 -8.23 31.01
N VAL A 121 1.92 -7.31 30.35
CA VAL A 121 3.31 -6.91 30.64
C VAL A 121 3.30 -5.47 31.13
N LEU A 122 3.97 -5.21 32.25
CA LEU A 122 4.12 -3.87 32.81
C LEU A 122 5.08 -3.04 31.95
N PRO A 123 4.86 -1.71 31.80
CA PRO A 123 5.73 -0.85 31.00
C PRO A 123 7.22 -0.93 31.36
N GLU A 124 7.55 -1.07 32.65
CA GLU A 124 8.92 -1.18 33.14
C GLU A 124 9.60 -2.45 32.60
N VAL A 125 8.85 -3.55 32.52
CA VAL A 125 9.32 -4.82 31.97
C VAL A 125 9.55 -4.68 30.46
N VAL A 126 8.62 -4.05 29.74
CA VAL A 126 8.79 -3.79 28.29
C VAL A 126 10.08 -3.00 28.04
N ASN A 127 10.28 -1.88 28.73
CA ASN A 127 11.47 -1.06 28.56
C ASN A 127 12.76 -1.79 28.97
N GLY A 128 12.71 -2.61 30.02
CA GLY A 128 13.81 -3.50 30.41
C GLY A 128 14.14 -4.58 29.36
N MET A 129 13.14 -5.04 28.59
CA MET A 129 13.36 -5.97 27.48
C MET A 129 14.03 -5.29 26.29
N LEU A 130 13.72 -4.03 26.00
CA LEU A 130 14.32 -3.29 24.88
C LEU A 130 15.85 -3.16 25.00
N ALA A 131 16.37 -3.12 26.23
CA ALA A 131 17.80 -3.11 26.51
C ALA A 131 18.50 -4.47 26.25
N LYS A 132 17.74 -5.54 26.08
CA LYS A 132 18.24 -6.90 25.85
C LYS A 132 18.09 -7.28 24.38
N THR A 133 19.00 -8.11 23.88
CA THR A 133 18.96 -8.64 22.51
C THR A 133 18.19 -9.95 22.37
N SER A 134 17.63 -10.48 23.47
CA SER A 134 16.87 -11.72 23.47
C SER A 134 15.65 -11.64 22.53
N PRO A 135 15.40 -12.69 21.72
CA PRO A 135 14.20 -12.76 20.89
C PRO A 135 12.93 -12.64 21.72
N GLY A 136 11.89 -12.06 21.14
CA GLY A 136 10.62 -11.87 21.82
C GLY A 136 9.59 -11.15 20.96
N LEU A 137 8.34 -11.23 21.41
CA LEU A 137 7.23 -10.51 20.81
C LEU A 137 6.31 -9.98 21.92
N VAL A 138 6.09 -8.68 21.91
CA VAL A 138 5.15 -7.98 22.79
C VAL A 138 4.22 -7.13 21.94
N SER A 139 2.91 -7.23 22.18
CA SER A 139 1.90 -6.42 21.50
C SER A 139 1.34 -5.39 22.48
N CYS A 140 1.45 -4.11 22.15
CA CYS A 140 0.92 -3.00 22.93
C CYS A 140 -0.22 -2.33 22.16
N GLY A 141 -1.35 -2.10 22.80
CA GLY A 141 -2.52 -1.49 22.17
C GLY A 141 -3.75 -1.52 23.08
N GLY A 142 -4.89 -1.13 22.53
CA GLY A 142 -6.18 -1.15 23.23
C GLY A 142 -7.18 -0.19 22.58
N ASN A 143 -8.47 -0.47 22.74
CA ASN A 143 -9.53 0.37 22.17
C ASN A 143 -9.44 1.80 22.72
N GLY A 144 -9.31 2.78 21.83
CA GLY A 144 -9.18 4.20 22.17
C GLY A 144 -7.83 4.61 22.79
N GLY A 145 -6.94 3.65 23.02
CA GLY A 145 -5.60 3.88 23.57
C GLY A 145 -4.58 4.33 22.52
N SER A 146 -3.44 4.83 22.97
CA SER A 146 -2.28 5.05 22.10
C SER A 146 -1.01 4.47 22.71
N VAL A 147 -0.12 4.03 21.83
CA VAL A 147 1.23 3.57 22.22
C VAL A 147 2.22 4.62 21.77
N LEU A 148 3.10 5.03 22.68
CA LEU A 148 4.18 5.95 22.37
C LEU A 148 5.45 5.14 22.16
N VAL A 149 6.05 5.28 20.99
CA VAL A 149 7.37 4.71 20.67
C VAL A 149 8.32 5.89 20.53
N ASN A 150 9.36 5.92 21.36
CA ASN A 150 10.31 7.06 21.46
C ASN A 150 9.62 8.43 21.57
N GLY A 151 8.48 8.48 22.28
CA GLY A 151 7.69 9.70 22.47
C GLY A 151 6.69 10.03 21.36
N ARG A 152 6.76 9.39 20.19
CA ARG A 152 5.78 9.56 19.11
C ARG A 152 4.57 8.65 19.35
N ALA A 153 3.37 9.22 19.26
CA ALA A 153 2.13 8.50 19.50
C ALA A 153 1.61 7.79 18.25
N TYR A 154 1.20 6.54 18.42
CA TYR A 154 0.65 5.67 17.38
C TYR A 154 -0.72 5.14 17.79
N GLU A 155 -1.57 4.93 16.80
CA GLU A 155 -2.89 4.30 16.93
C GLU A 155 -2.81 2.82 16.53
N GLY A 156 -3.81 2.04 16.95
CA GLY A 156 -3.86 0.60 16.67
C GLY A 156 -2.98 -0.18 17.62
N THR A 157 -2.29 -1.19 17.10
CA THR A 157 -1.43 -2.08 17.88
C THR A 157 0.02 -1.91 17.44
N ILE A 158 0.93 -1.75 18.40
CA ILE A 158 2.37 -1.83 18.20
C ILE A 158 2.85 -3.22 18.60
N HIS A 159 3.42 -3.95 17.64
CA HIS A 159 4.15 -5.19 17.88
C HIS A 159 5.64 -4.89 18.00
N LEU A 160 6.20 -5.09 19.19
CA LEU A 160 7.63 -5.08 19.44
C LEU A 160 8.15 -6.48 19.14
N LEU A 161 8.94 -6.61 18.09
CA LEU A 161 9.47 -7.88 17.61
C LEU A 161 11.00 -7.86 17.66
N ASN A 162 11.58 -8.92 18.21
CA ASN A 162 13.01 -9.17 18.11
C ASN A 162 13.22 -10.62 17.65
N ARG A 163 13.91 -10.80 16.52
CA ARG A 163 14.31 -12.10 15.96
C ARG A 163 15.78 -12.44 16.22
N GLY A 164 16.44 -11.72 17.14
CA GLY A 164 17.87 -11.82 17.45
C GLY A 164 18.73 -10.70 16.85
N GLN A 165 18.15 -9.80 16.06
CA GLN A 165 18.83 -8.66 15.40
C GLN A 165 18.51 -7.30 16.05
N GLY A 166 17.95 -7.34 17.27
CA GLY A 166 17.46 -6.18 18.00
C GLY A 166 15.97 -5.94 17.79
N TRP A 167 15.42 -5.06 18.62
CA TRP A 167 13.98 -4.77 18.63
C TRP A 167 13.58 -3.86 17.47
N LEU A 168 12.49 -4.25 16.81
CA LEU A 168 11.76 -3.49 15.81
C LEU A 168 10.33 -3.28 16.31
N ALA A 169 9.81 -2.07 16.18
CA ALA A 169 8.39 -1.80 16.40
C ALA A 169 7.66 -1.87 15.05
N ILE A 170 6.54 -2.58 15.02
CA ILE A 170 5.67 -2.71 13.85
C ILE A 170 4.30 -2.19 14.25
N ASN A 171 3.80 -1.16 13.57
CA ASN A 171 2.46 -0.64 13.81
C ASN A 171 1.45 -1.35 12.90
N GLN A 172 0.52 -2.06 13.51
CA GLN A 172 -0.67 -2.59 12.85
C GLN A 172 -1.86 -1.65 13.05
N ILE A 173 -2.39 -1.09 11.97
CA ILE A 173 -3.44 -0.05 11.99
C ILE A 173 -4.36 -0.20 10.77
N ASN A 174 -5.60 0.28 10.87
CA ASN A 174 -6.52 0.36 9.73
C ASN A 174 -5.95 1.25 8.61
N LEU A 175 -6.17 0.84 7.36
CA LEU A 175 -5.66 1.50 6.16
C LEU A 175 -6.04 2.98 6.09
N GLU A 176 -7.28 3.35 6.36
CA GLU A 176 -7.71 4.75 6.29
C GLU A 176 -7.00 5.62 7.35
N SER A 177 -6.79 5.11 8.56
CA SER A 177 -6.01 5.82 9.59
C SER A 177 -4.53 5.95 9.21
N TYR A 178 -3.97 4.94 8.54
CA TYR A 178 -2.63 5.01 7.95
C TYR A 178 -2.55 6.10 6.87
N VAL A 179 -3.49 6.13 5.93
CA VAL A 179 -3.53 7.11 4.83
C VAL A 179 -3.62 8.53 5.38
N ALA A 180 -4.49 8.79 6.37
CA ALA A 180 -4.60 10.12 6.98
C ALA A 180 -3.29 10.60 7.65
N SER A 181 -2.53 9.66 8.22
CA SER A 181 -1.21 9.93 8.81
C SER A 181 -0.16 10.21 7.74
N VAL A 182 -0.15 9.45 6.65
CA VAL A 182 0.75 9.68 5.52
C VAL A 182 0.49 11.03 4.87
N VAL A 183 -0.78 11.34 4.55
CA VAL A 183 -1.14 12.62 3.92
C VAL A 183 -0.63 13.80 4.75
N GLY A 184 -0.81 13.76 6.08
CA GLY A 184 -0.34 14.84 6.95
C GLY A 184 1.17 14.86 7.21
N ALA A 185 1.88 13.76 6.96
CA ALA A 185 3.33 13.71 7.05
C ALA A 185 4.01 14.14 5.74
N GLU A 186 3.31 14.00 4.62
CA GLU A 186 3.78 14.29 3.26
C GLU A 186 3.39 15.69 2.78
N MET A 187 2.21 16.19 3.15
CA MET A 187 1.68 17.47 2.71
C MET A 187 1.28 18.37 3.89
N PRO A 188 1.54 19.68 3.81
CA PRO A 188 1.04 20.64 4.79
C PRO A 188 -0.49 20.58 4.89
N SER A 189 -1.03 20.45 6.10
CA SER A 189 -2.47 20.26 6.33
C SER A 189 -3.35 21.45 5.90
N HIS A 190 -2.75 22.62 5.71
CA HIS A 190 -3.40 23.85 5.26
C HIS A 190 -3.42 24.02 3.74
N TRP A 191 -2.87 23.04 3.00
CA TRP A 191 -2.98 23.01 1.54
C TRP A 191 -4.42 22.72 1.09
N ASP A 192 -4.65 22.94 -0.19
CA ASP A 192 -5.97 22.81 -0.77
C ASP A 192 -6.50 21.38 -0.58
N HIS A 193 -7.77 21.28 -0.19
CA HIS A 193 -8.39 20.01 0.14
C HIS A 193 -8.45 19.06 -1.06
N GLU A 194 -8.55 19.56 -2.30
CA GLU A 194 -8.48 18.71 -3.50
C GLU A 194 -7.07 18.14 -3.74
N ALA A 195 -6.02 18.87 -3.36
CA ALA A 195 -4.66 18.34 -3.39
C ALA A 195 -4.45 17.26 -2.32
N LEU A 196 -4.95 17.48 -1.10
CA LEU A 196 -4.91 16.47 -0.02
C LEU A 196 -5.70 15.20 -0.40
N LYS A 197 -6.84 15.34 -1.07
CA LYS A 197 -7.61 14.21 -1.62
C LYS A 197 -6.81 13.42 -2.67
N ALA A 198 -6.15 14.11 -3.60
CA ALA A 198 -5.33 13.45 -4.61
C ALA A 198 -4.20 12.63 -3.95
N GLN A 199 -3.55 13.20 -2.95
CA GLN A 199 -2.54 12.51 -2.16
C GLN A 199 -3.10 11.31 -1.38
N ALA A 200 -4.31 11.43 -0.81
CA ALA A 200 -4.93 10.32 -0.10
C ALA A 200 -5.15 9.10 -1.02
N VAL A 201 -5.62 9.32 -2.25
CA VAL A 201 -5.79 8.24 -3.25
C VAL A 201 -4.45 7.61 -3.63
N ALA A 202 -3.41 8.42 -3.86
CA ALA A 202 -2.08 7.91 -4.16
C ALA A 202 -1.48 7.14 -2.97
N ALA A 203 -1.54 7.70 -1.77
CA ALA A 203 -1.04 7.05 -0.55
C ALA A 203 -1.73 5.69 -0.29
N ARG A 204 -3.04 5.63 -0.49
CA ARG A 204 -3.82 4.39 -0.34
C ARG A 204 -3.41 3.32 -1.35
N SER A 205 -3.25 3.70 -2.61
CA SER A 205 -2.86 2.78 -3.69
C SER A 205 -1.48 2.17 -3.41
N TYR A 206 -0.51 3.00 -3.02
CA TYR A 206 0.82 2.54 -2.60
C TYR A 206 0.78 1.59 -1.40
N GLY A 207 0.02 1.96 -0.36
CA GLY A 207 -0.12 1.13 0.85
C GLY A 207 -0.68 -0.26 0.54
N LEU A 208 -1.72 -0.33 -0.31
CA LEU A 208 -2.32 -1.60 -0.73
C LEU A 208 -1.38 -2.47 -1.56
N VAL A 209 -0.62 -1.89 -2.49
CA VAL A 209 0.37 -2.67 -3.26
C VAL A 209 1.34 -3.37 -2.31
N HIS A 210 1.77 -2.70 -1.24
CA HIS A 210 2.66 -3.26 -0.22
C HIS A 210 1.96 -4.21 0.76
N MET A 211 0.64 -4.18 0.83
CA MET A 211 -0.12 -5.22 1.53
C MET A 211 -0.14 -6.52 0.72
N LEU A 212 -0.29 -6.43 -0.61
CA LEU A 212 -0.27 -7.55 -1.53
C LEU A 212 1.15 -8.11 -1.78
N ARG A 213 2.15 -7.23 -1.74
CA ARG A 213 3.57 -7.56 -1.94
C ARG A 213 4.38 -7.06 -0.75
N PRO A 214 4.24 -7.70 0.42
CA PRO A 214 4.86 -7.21 1.63
C PRO A 214 6.39 -7.34 1.57
N ALA A 215 7.07 -6.38 2.20
CA ALA A 215 8.52 -6.38 2.33
C ALA A 215 9.06 -7.62 3.06
N THR A 216 8.31 -8.10 4.05
CA THR A 216 8.60 -9.34 4.80
C THR A 216 7.31 -10.01 5.25
N SER A 217 7.39 -11.21 5.81
CA SER A 217 6.24 -11.87 6.45
C SER A 217 5.70 -11.12 7.68
N ASP A 218 6.54 -10.33 8.36
CA ASP A 218 6.19 -9.65 9.62
C ASP A 218 5.54 -8.27 9.37
N TRP A 219 5.88 -7.57 8.29
CA TRP A 219 5.41 -6.21 7.99
C TRP A 219 5.32 -5.92 6.48
N ASN A 220 4.41 -5.02 6.10
CA ASN A 220 4.09 -4.67 4.73
C ASN A 220 5.08 -3.67 4.12
N LEU A 221 5.33 -2.56 4.83
CA LEU A 221 6.21 -1.47 4.41
C LEU A 221 6.86 -0.75 5.60
N GLY A 222 7.84 0.12 5.37
CA GLY A 222 8.50 0.93 6.39
C GLY A 222 7.99 2.38 6.47
N ASP A 223 8.45 3.13 7.47
CA ASP A 223 8.06 4.54 7.73
C ASP A 223 9.13 5.58 7.34
N THR A 224 10.09 5.20 6.49
CA THR A 224 11.15 6.10 5.97
C THR A 224 10.81 6.61 4.57
N THR A 225 11.55 7.61 4.09
CA THR A 225 11.38 8.20 2.75
C THR A 225 11.60 7.23 1.59
N ARG A 226 12.20 6.05 1.84
CA ARG A 226 12.24 4.95 0.85
C ARG A 226 10.84 4.42 0.53
N TRP A 227 9.90 4.59 1.45
CA TRP A 227 8.52 4.14 1.35
C TRP A 227 7.62 5.37 1.26
N GLN A 228 6.97 5.72 2.37
CA GLN A 228 6.18 6.92 2.56
C GLN A 228 6.47 7.48 3.94
N ALA A 229 6.42 8.79 4.09
CA ALA A 229 6.50 9.42 5.39
C ALA A 229 5.28 9.01 6.23
N TYR A 230 5.53 8.35 7.37
CA TYR A 230 4.50 7.94 8.31
C TYR A 230 4.86 8.39 9.72
N ALA A 231 3.99 9.20 10.35
CA ALA A 231 4.26 9.80 11.66
C ALA A 231 3.21 9.47 12.73
N GLY A 232 2.44 8.40 12.53
CA GLY A 232 1.41 7.97 13.46
C GLY A 232 0.37 9.07 13.69
N ARG A 233 -0.13 9.20 14.92
CA ARG A 233 -1.17 10.18 15.26
C ARG A 233 -0.70 11.63 15.18
N THR A 234 0.61 11.87 15.16
CA THR A 234 1.15 13.24 15.25
C THR A 234 0.99 14.05 13.96
N SER A 235 0.86 13.38 12.80
CA SER A 235 0.64 14.03 11.52
C SER A 235 -0.83 14.08 11.09
N SER A 236 -1.70 13.26 11.68
CA SER A 236 -3.12 13.28 11.35
C SER A 236 -3.80 14.53 11.91
N THR A 237 -4.34 15.37 11.02
CA THR A 237 -5.10 16.57 11.37
C THR A 237 -6.54 16.42 10.87
N ASP A 238 -7.46 17.28 11.33
CA ASP A 238 -8.85 17.24 10.85
C ASP A 238 -8.95 17.36 9.33
N SER A 239 -8.11 18.21 8.72
CA SER A 239 -8.05 18.39 7.26
C SER A 239 -7.63 17.11 6.53
N THR A 240 -6.58 16.42 7.03
CA THR A 240 -6.07 15.21 6.38
C THR A 240 -7.00 14.02 6.58
N ILE A 241 -7.68 13.95 7.74
CA ILE A 241 -8.74 12.98 8.02
C ILE A 241 -9.92 13.21 7.07
N GLN A 242 -10.40 14.45 6.92
CA GLN A 242 -11.51 14.77 6.02
C GLN A 242 -11.19 14.45 4.56
N ALA A 243 -9.98 14.77 4.08
CA ALA A 243 -9.56 14.45 2.72
C ALA A 243 -9.48 12.93 2.48
N THR A 244 -8.99 12.20 3.49
CA THR A 244 -8.91 10.74 3.45
C THR A 244 -10.29 10.11 3.41
N GLU A 245 -11.21 10.52 4.30
CA GLU A 245 -12.59 10.01 4.34
C GLU A 245 -13.37 10.38 3.08
N ALA A 246 -13.19 11.59 2.54
CA ALA A 246 -13.84 12.00 1.28
C ALA A 246 -13.39 11.17 0.07
N THR A 247 -12.25 10.49 0.17
CA THR A 247 -11.71 9.60 -0.86
C THR A 247 -11.62 8.15 -0.40
N ARG A 248 -12.34 7.79 0.68
CA ARG A 248 -12.26 6.48 1.33
C ARG A 248 -12.33 5.35 0.33
N GLY A 249 -11.39 4.41 0.38
CA GLY A 249 -11.34 3.27 -0.53
C GLY A 249 -11.11 3.58 -2.02
N LEU A 250 -10.92 4.84 -2.43
CA LEU A 250 -10.54 5.17 -3.81
C LEU A 250 -9.05 4.91 -4.02
N VAL A 251 -8.74 4.25 -5.13
CA VAL A 251 -7.39 3.84 -5.53
C VAL A 251 -7.18 4.08 -7.03
N LEU A 252 -5.93 4.17 -7.46
CA LEU A 252 -5.54 4.21 -8.86
C LEU A 252 -5.52 2.80 -9.44
N SER A 253 -6.16 2.63 -10.59
CA SER A 253 -6.19 1.37 -11.35
C SER A 253 -5.75 1.58 -12.79
N PHE A 254 -5.08 0.59 -13.36
CA PHE A 254 -4.71 0.58 -14.77
C PHE A 254 -4.99 -0.79 -15.36
N LYS A 255 -5.83 -0.84 -16.41
CA LYS A 255 -6.27 -2.09 -17.06
C LYS A 255 -6.77 -3.15 -16.07
N GLY A 256 -7.57 -2.73 -15.08
CA GLY A 256 -8.13 -3.61 -14.05
C GLY A 256 -7.16 -4.00 -12.93
N GLY A 257 -5.87 -3.65 -13.03
CA GLY A 257 -4.90 -3.88 -11.96
C GLY A 257 -4.73 -2.70 -11.01
N LEU A 258 -4.35 -2.96 -9.76
CA LEU A 258 -3.91 -1.93 -8.81
C LEU A 258 -2.54 -1.35 -9.23
N VAL A 259 -2.41 -0.02 -9.19
CA VAL A 259 -1.17 0.68 -9.56
C VAL A 259 -0.41 1.11 -8.33
N GLU A 260 0.90 0.85 -8.31
CA GLU A 260 1.80 1.49 -7.36
C GLU A 260 1.99 2.95 -7.76
N SER A 261 1.40 3.87 -6.99
CA SER A 261 1.44 5.30 -7.30
C SER A 261 2.58 5.98 -6.54
N LEU A 262 3.63 6.32 -7.27
CA LEU A 262 4.76 7.08 -6.75
C LEU A 262 4.44 8.57 -6.71
N TYR A 263 5.00 9.32 -5.78
CA TYR A 263 4.88 10.78 -5.74
C TYR A 263 6.18 11.40 -5.19
N ALA A 264 6.37 12.68 -5.48
CA ALA A 264 7.56 13.44 -5.08
C ALA A 264 7.20 14.89 -4.74
N ALA A 265 8.07 15.58 -3.98
CA ALA A 265 7.84 16.96 -3.57
C ALA A 265 7.66 17.91 -4.77
N THR A 266 8.57 17.86 -5.74
CA THR A 266 8.58 18.71 -6.94
C THR A 266 8.48 17.89 -8.22
N GLN A 267 8.15 18.55 -9.33
CA GLN A 267 8.10 17.92 -10.65
C GLN A 267 9.48 17.43 -11.08
N ASP A 268 10.54 18.21 -10.85
CA ASP A 268 11.91 17.82 -11.22
C ASP A 268 12.32 16.50 -10.54
N ILE A 269 11.99 16.33 -9.24
CA ILE A 269 12.25 15.07 -8.52
C ILE A 269 11.39 13.94 -9.10
N SER A 270 10.14 14.22 -9.45
CA SER A 270 9.24 13.24 -10.08
C SER A 270 9.83 12.72 -11.39
N ASP A 271 10.28 13.62 -12.26
CA ASP A 271 10.82 13.28 -13.57
C ASP A 271 12.19 12.59 -13.47
N GLU A 272 13.07 13.07 -12.58
CA GLU A 272 14.40 12.50 -12.38
C GLU A 272 14.37 11.15 -11.67
N ALA A 273 13.63 11.04 -10.56
CA ALA A 273 13.61 9.84 -9.73
C ALA A 273 12.66 8.77 -10.24
N HIS A 274 11.53 9.17 -10.84
CA HIS A 274 10.44 8.24 -11.20
C HIS A 274 10.08 8.25 -12.69
N GLY A 275 10.63 9.14 -13.52
CA GLY A 275 10.29 9.23 -14.94
C GLY A 275 10.49 7.94 -15.73
N HIS A 276 11.38 7.04 -15.26
CA HIS A 276 11.60 5.71 -15.83
C HIS A 276 10.82 4.59 -15.11
N LEU A 277 10.25 4.86 -13.93
CA LEU A 277 9.52 3.91 -13.08
C LEU A 277 8.00 3.95 -13.31
N GLY A 278 7.51 4.98 -14.01
CA GLY A 278 6.11 5.14 -14.36
C GLY A 278 5.59 6.53 -13.99
N ALA A 279 4.27 6.63 -13.85
CA ALA A 279 3.61 7.87 -13.48
C ALA A 279 3.91 8.27 -12.03
N SER A 280 4.27 9.54 -11.81
CA SER A 280 4.49 10.09 -10.48
C SER A 280 3.92 11.50 -10.32
N MET A 281 3.27 11.73 -9.17
CA MET A 281 2.64 13.01 -8.87
C MET A 281 3.59 13.97 -8.14
N SER A 282 3.70 15.20 -8.64
CA SER A 282 4.31 16.30 -7.87
C SER A 282 3.33 16.83 -6.82
N GLN A 283 3.73 16.87 -5.56
CA GLN A 283 2.92 17.41 -4.45
C GLN A 283 2.67 18.91 -4.62
N HIS A 284 3.71 19.71 -4.88
CA HIS A 284 3.56 21.15 -5.16
C HIS A 284 2.76 21.40 -6.45
N GLY A 285 2.98 20.57 -7.47
CA GLY A 285 2.21 20.67 -8.70
C GLY A 285 0.72 20.36 -8.47
N ALA A 286 0.39 19.34 -7.68
CA ALA A 286 -0.98 19.03 -7.28
C ALA A 286 -1.63 20.21 -6.52
N GLN A 287 -0.90 20.84 -5.59
CA GLN A 287 -1.36 22.04 -4.92
C GLN A 287 -1.66 23.19 -5.89
N ASN A 288 -0.76 23.46 -6.85
CA ASN A 288 -0.95 24.51 -7.83
C ASN A 288 -2.17 24.26 -8.73
N LEU A 289 -2.41 23.01 -9.11
CA LEU A 289 -3.58 22.62 -9.90
C LEU A 289 -4.88 22.77 -9.10
N ALA A 290 -4.87 22.38 -7.82
CA ALA A 290 -6.01 22.58 -6.93
C ALA A 290 -6.34 24.08 -6.77
N LEU A 291 -5.33 24.94 -6.60
CA LEU A 291 -5.50 26.40 -6.56
C LEU A 291 -6.04 27.00 -7.87
N GLN A 292 -5.88 26.31 -9.00
CA GLN A 292 -6.48 26.66 -10.29
C GLN A 292 -7.93 26.15 -10.42
N GLY A 293 -8.48 25.52 -9.38
CA GLY A 293 -9.85 25.03 -9.32
C GLY A 293 -10.04 23.60 -9.80
N LEU A 294 -8.96 22.85 -10.04
CA LEU A 294 -9.08 21.43 -10.42
C LEU A 294 -9.47 20.57 -9.21
N ARG A 295 -10.34 19.60 -9.47
CA ARG A 295 -10.70 18.56 -8.50
C ARG A 295 -9.63 17.47 -8.45
N PHE A 296 -9.61 16.73 -7.35
CA PHE A 296 -8.61 15.69 -7.10
C PHE A 296 -8.50 14.66 -8.23
N ASN A 297 -9.61 14.27 -8.85
CA ASN A 297 -9.60 13.31 -9.95
C ASN A 297 -9.01 13.90 -11.24
N GLU A 298 -9.20 15.19 -11.49
CA GLU A 298 -8.57 15.90 -12.61
C GLU A 298 -7.07 16.04 -12.39
N ILE A 299 -6.65 16.33 -11.15
CA ILE A 299 -5.24 16.35 -10.74
C ILE A 299 -4.60 14.98 -10.98
N LEU A 300 -5.22 13.91 -10.49
CA LEU A 300 -4.74 12.54 -10.67
C LEU A 300 -4.68 12.15 -12.15
N GLY A 301 -5.68 12.54 -12.96
CA GLY A 301 -5.70 12.27 -14.40
C GLY A 301 -4.54 12.92 -15.16
N ARG A 302 -3.99 14.04 -14.66
CA ARG A 302 -2.79 14.68 -15.25
C ARG A 302 -1.51 13.93 -14.94
N TYR A 303 -1.35 13.44 -13.70
CA TYR A 303 -0.11 12.76 -13.28
C TYR A 303 -0.07 11.29 -13.65
N TYR A 304 -1.22 10.61 -13.62
CA TYR A 304 -1.35 9.17 -13.86
C TYR A 304 -2.11 8.92 -15.17
N ALA A 305 -1.52 9.35 -16.28
CA ALA A 305 -2.14 9.24 -17.59
C ALA A 305 -2.54 7.79 -17.92
N GLY A 306 -3.82 7.58 -18.27
CA GLY A 306 -4.38 6.27 -18.59
C GLY A 306 -4.83 5.45 -17.36
N ALA A 307 -4.53 5.89 -16.14
CA ALA A 307 -5.12 5.30 -14.94
C ALA A 307 -6.57 5.76 -14.76
N SER A 308 -7.40 4.88 -14.22
CA SER A 308 -8.76 5.17 -13.75
C SER A 308 -8.80 5.16 -12.21
N LEU A 309 -9.90 5.66 -11.66
CA LEU A 309 -10.20 5.48 -10.24
C LEU A 309 -11.04 4.23 -10.06
N ALA A 310 -10.61 3.36 -9.17
CA ALA A 310 -11.38 2.22 -8.68
C ALA A 310 -11.68 2.40 -7.20
N ARG A 311 -12.65 1.65 -6.69
CA ARG A 311 -13.00 1.62 -5.27
C ARG A 311 -12.84 0.20 -4.75
N ILE A 312 -12.14 0.04 -3.62
CA ILE A 312 -11.97 -1.27 -2.96
C ILE A 312 -13.35 -1.72 -2.49
N LYS A 313 -13.78 -2.93 -2.89
CA LYS A 313 -15.04 -3.51 -2.45
C LYS A 313 -14.80 -4.57 -1.37
N THR A 314 -15.82 -4.84 -0.58
CA THR A 314 -15.98 -6.09 0.16
C THR A 314 -16.78 -7.02 -0.74
N ASP A 315 -16.26 -8.20 -1.03
CA ASP A 315 -17.01 -9.23 -1.75
C ASP A 315 -18.28 -9.54 -0.96
N GLY A 316 -19.39 -9.70 -1.68
CA GLY A 316 -20.63 -10.30 -1.18
C GLY A 316 -20.66 -11.77 -1.55
#